data_AF-A0A7Z9UM77-F1
#
_entry.id   AF-A0A7Z9UM77-F1
#
_cell.length_a   1.000
_cell.length_b   1.000
_cell.length_c   1.000
_cell.angle_alpha   90.00
_cell.angle_beta   90.00
_cell.angle_gamma   90.00
#
_symmetry.space_group_name_H-M   'P 1'
#
loop_
_entity.id
_entity.type
_entity.pdbx_description
1 polymer ?
#
loop_
_entity_poly.entity_id
_entity_poly.type
_entity_poly.pdbx_seq_one_letter_code
_entity_poly.pdbx_strand_id
1 'polypeptide(L)'
;MKQSIIILTVFFFACAPPQQEVSYQISEMYKMGVENEKIAYIMSQAYKGIRKSDLNETDYTRFWLFSLMGLRRIENIHLQYKNGFLSEDAFERIGMGFYQTPLVREIWEERKNGFEPEFVTFYEALRDGEK
;
A
#
# COMPACT_ATOMS: atom_id res chain seq x y z
N MET A 1 18.10 35.79 -0.67
CA MET A 1 17.08 35.30 0.29
C MET A 1 16.06 34.42 -0.43
N LYS A 2 16.45 33.24 -0.92
CA LYS A 2 15.54 32.28 -1.61
C LYS A 2 16.03 30.81 -1.64
N GLN A 3 17.11 30.47 -0.94
CA GLN A 3 17.66 29.10 -0.90
C GLN A 3 17.43 28.36 0.42
N SER A 4 16.99 29.05 1.48
CA SER A 4 16.90 28.44 2.82
C SER A 4 15.59 27.73 3.12
N ILE A 5 14.60 27.76 2.23
CA ILE A 5 13.28 27.13 2.46
C ILE A 5 13.24 25.68 1.93
N ILE A 6 14.04 25.34 0.91
CA ILE A 6 13.99 24.01 0.27
C ILE A 6 14.71 22.95 1.13
N ILE A 7 15.75 23.34 1.89
CA ILE A 7 16.52 22.40 2.73
C ILE A 7 15.74 21.95 3.97
N LEU A 8 14.82 22.78 4.49
CA LEU A 8 14.06 22.44 5.70
C LEU A 8 12.97 21.38 5.43
N THR A 9 12.44 21.32 4.22
CA THR A 9 11.45 20.31 3.84
C THR A 9 12.08 18.93 3.65
N VAL A 10 13.32 18.88 3.13
CA VAL A 10 14.05 17.60 2.92
C VAL A 10 14.54 17.01 4.26
N PHE A 11 14.92 17.84 5.22
CA PHE A 11 15.32 17.37 6.56
C PHE A 11 14.16 16.87 7.42
N PHE A 12 12.94 17.39 7.23
CA PHE A 12 11.77 16.94 7.99
C PHE A 12 11.34 15.51 7.66
N PHE A 13 11.60 15.05 6.42
CA PHE A 13 11.37 13.66 6.04
C PHE A 13 12.44 12.70 6.58
N ALA A 14 13.67 13.17 6.85
CA ALA A 14 14.74 12.29 7.34
C ALA A 14 14.67 11.98 8.86
N CYS A 15 13.79 12.64 9.62
CA CYS A 15 13.68 12.50 11.08
C CYS A 15 12.27 12.17 11.57
N ALA A 16 11.30 11.92 10.68
CA ALA A 16 10.00 11.45 11.12
C ALA A 16 10.16 10.05 11.74
N PRO A 17 9.60 9.78 12.94
CA PRO A 17 9.58 8.43 13.50
C PRO A 17 8.98 7.47 12.45
N PRO A 18 9.49 6.24 12.32
CA PRO A 18 9.06 5.30 11.28
C PRO A 18 7.52 5.12 11.24
N GLN A 19 6.88 5.16 12.42
CA GLN A 19 5.43 5.14 12.57
C GLN A 19 4.71 6.35 11.95
N GLN A 20 5.29 7.56 12.03
CA GLN A 20 4.72 8.78 11.45
C GLN A 20 4.74 8.73 9.91
N GLU A 21 5.79 8.18 9.30
CA GLU A 21 5.86 8.02 7.84
C GLU A 21 4.83 7.02 7.32
N VAL A 22 4.71 5.86 7.97
CA VAL A 22 3.71 4.84 7.67
C VAL A 22 2.28 5.40 7.80
N SER A 23 2.07 6.31 8.75
CA SER A 23 0.79 7.00 8.99
C SER A 23 0.51 8.10 7.95
N TYR A 24 1.55 8.78 7.46
CA TYR A 24 1.43 9.76 6.39
C TYR A 24 1.06 9.10 5.06
N GLN A 25 1.73 8.00 4.69
CA GLN A 25 1.45 7.24 3.46
C GLN A 25 -0.01 6.79 3.37
N ILE A 26 -0.58 6.29 4.48
CA ILE A 26 -1.99 5.86 4.49
C ILE A 26 -2.96 7.04 4.37
N SER A 27 -2.64 8.19 4.96
CA SER A 27 -3.44 9.41 4.84
C SER A 27 -3.50 9.90 3.39
N GLU A 28 -2.38 9.87 2.67
CA GLU A 28 -2.34 10.24 1.25
C GLU A 28 -3.13 9.24 0.38
N MET A 29 -3.07 7.94 0.68
CA MET A 29 -3.90 6.95 0.00
C MET A 29 -5.40 7.20 0.22
N TYR A 30 -5.81 7.50 1.46
CA TYR A 30 -7.21 7.83 1.75
C TYR A 30 -7.65 9.12 1.05
N LYS A 31 -6.79 10.14 1.03
CA LYS A 31 -7.06 11.37 0.29
C LYS A 31 -7.29 11.10 -1.20
N MET A 32 -6.45 10.28 -1.84
CA MET A 32 -6.66 9.88 -3.24
C MET A 32 -7.97 9.12 -3.44
N GLY A 33 -8.34 8.23 -2.52
CA GLY A 33 -9.62 7.53 -2.55
C GLY A 33 -10.83 8.45 -2.41
N VAL A 34 -10.71 9.52 -1.60
CA VAL A 34 -11.79 10.51 -1.39
C VAL A 34 -11.90 11.49 -2.56
N GLU A 35 -10.77 11.95 -3.11
CA GLU A 35 -10.74 13.00 -4.14
C GLU A 35 -10.93 12.46 -5.57
N ASN A 36 -10.71 11.16 -5.79
CA ASN A 36 -10.83 10.53 -7.10
C ASN A 36 -12.04 9.60 -7.17
N GLU A 37 -13.15 10.10 -7.73
CA GLU A 37 -14.40 9.36 -7.86
C GLU A 37 -14.23 8.00 -8.58
N LYS A 38 -13.35 7.93 -9.58
CA LYS A 38 -13.10 6.69 -10.31
C LYS A 38 -12.41 5.65 -9.44
N ILE A 39 -11.39 6.05 -8.68
CA ILE A 39 -10.73 5.15 -7.70
C ILE A 39 -11.74 4.73 -6.63
N ALA A 40 -12.50 5.67 -6.07
CA ALA A 40 -13.54 5.38 -5.07
C ALA A 40 -14.54 4.32 -5.58
N TYR A 41 -15.01 4.49 -6.83
CA TYR A 41 -15.91 3.56 -7.48
C TYR A 41 -15.28 2.17 -7.62
N ILE A 42 -14.07 2.07 -8.20
CA ILE A 42 -13.40 0.79 -8.42
C ILE A 42 -13.09 0.10 -7.08
N MET A 43 -12.66 0.85 -6.06
CA MET A 43 -12.46 0.33 -4.69
C MET A 43 -13.76 -0.28 -4.14
N SER A 44 -14.89 0.41 -4.26
CA SER A 44 -16.19 -0.11 -3.83
C SER A 44 -16.56 -1.39 -4.58
N GLN A 45 -16.30 -1.45 -5.89
CA GLN A 45 -16.56 -2.64 -6.69
C GLN A 45 -15.59 -3.79 -6.36
N ALA A 46 -14.34 -3.52 -6.01
CA ALA A 46 -13.35 -4.54 -5.64
C ALA A 46 -13.83 -5.36 -4.44
N TYR A 47 -14.41 -4.70 -3.43
CA TYR A 47 -15.06 -5.38 -2.29
C TYR A 47 -16.30 -6.19 -2.68
N LYS A 48 -16.92 -5.92 -3.83
CA LYS A 48 -18.03 -6.71 -4.39
C LYS A 48 -17.53 -7.85 -5.28
N GLY A 49 -16.23 -8.02 -5.43
CA GLY A 49 -15.64 -9.17 -6.11
C GLY A 49 -15.47 -9.02 -7.62
N ILE A 50 -15.44 -7.79 -8.16
CA ILE A 50 -15.04 -7.60 -9.57
C ILE A 50 -13.61 -8.09 -9.80
N ARG A 51 -13.30 -8.37 -11.06
CA ARG A 51 -12.02 -8.88 -11.55
C ARG A 51 -11.42 -7.93 -12.58
N LYS A 52 -10.17 -8.18 -12.98
CA LYS A 52 -9.49 -7.44 -14.04
C LYS A 52 -10.32 -7.40 -15.34
N SER A 53 -10.99 -8.51 -15.68
CA SER A 53 -11.84 -8.63 -16.87
C SER A 53 -13.04 -7.67 -16.90
N ASP A 54 -13.44 -7.14 -15.74
CA ASP A 54 -14.59 -6.23 -15.62
C ASP A 54 -14.18 -4.76 -15.82
N LEU A 55 -12.89 -4.49 -15.98
CA LEU A 55 -12.33 -3.15 -16.13
C LEU A 55 -11.71 -2.98 -17.51
N ASN A 56 -11.82 -1.76 -18.05
CA ASN A 56 -10.96 -1.35 -19.16
C ASN A 56 -9.51 -1.17 -18.67
N GLU A 57 -8.54 -1.17 -19.60
CA GLU A 57 -7.12 -1.08 -19.25
C GLU A 57 -6.76 0.18 -18.46
N THR A 58 -7.43 1.31 -18.70
CA THR A 58 -7.14 2.56 -18.00
C THR A 58 -7.60 2.49 -16.55
N ASP A 59 -8.80 1.97 -16.31
CA ASP A 59 -9.37 1.82 -14.97
C ASP A 59 -8.62 0.74 -14.17
N TYR A 60 -8.25 -0.38 -14.81
CA TYR A 60 -7.32 -1.35 -14.23
C TYR A 60 -5.98 -0.68 -13.88
N THR A 61 -5.45 0.16 -14.77
CA THR A 61 -4.16 0.84 -14.56
C THR A 61 -4.17 1.77 -13.36
N ARG A 62 -5.20 2.60 -13.26
CA ARG A 62 -5.42 3.47 -12.10
C ARG A 62 -5.49 2.68 -10.80
N PHE A 63 -6.25 1.59 -10.81
CA PHE A 63 -6.49 0.81 -9.62
C PHE A 63 -5.27 -0.03 -9.18
N TRP A 64 -4.50 -0.60 -10.11
CA TRP A 64 -3.30 -1.34 -9.73
C TRP A 64 -2.20 -0.41 -9.22
N LEU A 65 -2.05 0.80 -9.77
CA LEU A 65 -1.13 1.81 -9.24
C LEU A 65 -1.50 2.21 -7.81
N PHE A 66 -2.79 2.45 -7.56
CA PHE A 66 -3.31 2.72 -6.22
C PHE A 66 -3.04 1.55 -5.26
N SER A 67 -3.33 0.33 -5.68
CA SER A 67 -3.10 -0.88 -4.87
C SER A 67 -1.62 -1.10 -4.57
N LEU A 68 -0.74 -0.79 -5.53
CA LEU A 68 0.71 -0.92 -5.36
C LEU A 68 1.26 0.02 -4.29
N MET A 69 0.70 1.22 -4.11
CA MET A 69 1.06 2.09 -2.98
C MET A 69 0.82 1.40 -1.64
N GLY A 70 -0.31 0.71 -1.50
CA GLY A 70 -0.64 -0.08 -0.31
C GLY A 70 0.33 -1.24 -0.09
N LEU A 71 0.64 -1.99 -1.16
CA LEU A 71 1.58 -3.10 -1.10
C LEU A 71 2.99 -2.64 -0.69
N ARG A 72 3.49 -1.53 -1.26
CA ARG A 72 4.78 -0.94 -0.89
C ARG A 72 4.79 -0.41 0.55
N ARG A 73 3.66 0.09 1.06
CA ARG A 73 3.53 0.44 2.47
C ARG A 73 3.69 -0.80 3.36
N ILE A 74 3.09 -1.93 3.02
CA ILE A 74 3.23 -3.17 3.79
C ILE A 74 4.68 -3.67 3.77
N GLU A 75 5.34 -3.62 2.61
CA GLU A 75 6.76 -3.95 2.48
C GLU A 75 7.64 -3.07 3.37
N ASN A 76 7.38 -1.77 3.40
CA ASN A 76 8.10 -0.84 4.29
C ASN A 76 7.88 -1.18 5.77
N ILE A 77 6.66 -1.51 6.19
CA ILE A 77 6.38 -1.96 7.56
C ILE A 77 7.16 -3.25 7.86
N HIS A 78 7.18 -4.20 6.93
CA HIS A 78 7.93 -5.45 7.08
C HIS A 78 9.44 -5.19 7.24
N LEU A 79 10.02 -4.29 6.42
CA LEU A 79 11.42 -3.90 6.55
C LEU A 79 11.72 -3.23 7.89
N GLN A 80 10.84 -2.35 8.37
CA GLN A 80 11.00 -1.69 9.67
C GLN A 80 10.87 -2.67 10.84
N TYR A 81 9.97 -3.66 10.74
CA TYR A 81 9.85 -4.76 11.69
C TYR A 81 11.14 -5.60 11.74
N LYS A 82 11.65 -6.02 10.57
CA LYS A 82 12.92 -6.78 10.48
C LYS A 82 14.11 -6.04 11.09
N ASN A 83 14.11 -4.71 11.01
CA ASN A 83 15.16 -3.86 11.58
C ASN A 83 14.95 -3.53 13.07
N GLY A 84 13.89 -4.04 13.70
CA GLY A 84 13.59 -3.81 15.12
C GLY A 84 12.99 -2.44 15.44
N PHE A 85 12.56 -1.68 14.43
CA PHE A 85 11.93 -0.37 14.63
C PHE A 85 10.43 -0.45 14.90
N LEU A 86 9.78 -1.52 14.44
CA LEU A 86 8.37 -1.81 14.69
C LEU A 86 8.23 -3.20 15.32
N SER A 87 7.17 -3.37 16.11
CA SER A 87 6.74 -4.65 16.65
C SER A 87 5.70 -5.32 15.73
N GLU A 88 5.42 -6.59 15.99
CA GLU A 88 4.51 -7.38 15.15
C GLU A 88 3.07 -6.84 15.12
N ASP A 89 2.64 -6.12 16.17
CA ASP A 89 1.32 -5.47 16.23
C ASP A 89 1.12 -4.40 15.13
N ALA A 90 2.20 -3.93 14.50
CA ALA A 90 2.12 -3.06 13.33
C ALA A 90 1.34 -3.71 12.18
N PHE A 91 1.38 -5.04 12.06
CA PHE A 91 0.67 -5.76 11.00
C PHE A 91 -0.83 -5.90 11.26
N GLU A 92 -1.26 -5.92 12.53
CA GLU A 92 -2.69 -5.99 12.90
C GLU A 92 -3.47 -4.75 12.44
N ARG A 93 -2.77 -3.62 12.24
CA ARG A 93 -3.35 -2.32 11.88
C ARG A 93 -3.47 -2.08 10.37
N ILE A 94 -3.07 -3.04 9.53
CA ILE A 94 -3.07 -2.88 8.06
C ILE A 94 -4.48 -3.04 7.47
N GLY A 95 -5.32 -3.90 8.05
CA GLY A 95 -6.63 -4.23 7.51
C GLY A 95 -6.53 -5.04 6.21
N MET A 96 -6.41 -6.37 6.31
CA MET A 96 -6.12 -7.24 5.16
C MET A 96 -7.29 -7.42 4.17
N GLY A 97 -8.52 -7.05 4.53
CA GLY A 97 -9.70 -7.28 3.70
C GLY A 97 -9.62 -6.72 2.27
N PHE A 98 -9.01 -5.53 2.10
CA PHE A 98 -8.76 -4.95 0.77
C PHE A 98 -7.87 -5.86 -0.10
N TYR A 99 -6.79 -6.36 0.50
CA TYR A 99 -5.77 -7.17 -0.15
C TYR A 99 -6.23 -8.61 -0.46
N GLN A 100 -7.31 -9.04 0.17
CA GLN A 100 -7.94 -10.34 -0.06
C GLN A 100 -8.94 -10.31 -1.23
N THR A 101 -9.32 -9.13 -1.75
CA THR A 101 -10.26 -9.01 -2.86
C THR A 101 -9.74 -9.69 -4.14
N PRO A 102 -10.61 -10.25 -5.00
CA PRO A 102 -10.19 -10.91 -6.24
C PRO A 102 -9.33 -10.03 -7.13
N LEU A 103 -9.75 -8.78 -7.35
CA LEU A 103 -9.01 -7.83 -8.19
C LEU A 103 -7.59 -7.55 -7.66
N VAL A 104 -7.42 -7.38 -6.34
CA VAL A 104 -6.09 -7.12 -5.76
C VAL A 104 -5.22 -8.37 -5.78
N ARG A 105 -5.80 -9.58 -5.65
CA ARG A 105 -5.06 -10.84 -5.83
C ARG A 105 -4.55 -10.99 -7.26
N GLU A 106 -5.36 -10.69 -8.27
CA GLU A 106 -4.93 -10.71 -9.68
C GLU A 106 -3.78 -9.71 -9.93
N ILE A 107 -3.87 -8.50 -9.34
CA ILE A 107 -2.78 -7.52 -9.38
C ILE A 107 -1.51 -8.06 -8.72
N TRP A 108 -1.64 -8.71 -7.56
CA TRP A 108 -0.52 -9.30 -6.84
C TRP A 108 0.20 -10.36 -7.69
N GLU A 109 -0.54 -11.31 -8.29
CA GLU A 109 0.05 -12.36 -9.12
C GLU A 109 0.83 -11.79 -10.32
N GLU A 110 0.35 -10.71 -10.93
CA GLU A 110 1.03 -10.07 -12.05
C GLU A 110 2.30 -9.31 -11.64
N ARG A 111 2.43 -8.90 -10.37
CA ARG A 111 3.42 -7.90 -9.94
C ARG A 111 4.36 -8.37 -8.83
N LYS A 112 4.08 -9.49 -8.16
CA LYS A 112 4.86 -9.96 -7.01
C LYS A 112 6.36 -10.18 -7.29
N ASN A 113 6.71 -10.47 -8.53
CA ASN A 113 8.12 -10.61 -8.95
C ASN A 113 8.92 -9.29 -8.87
N GLY A 114 8.26 -8.15 -8.66
CA GLY A 114 8.90 -6.86 -8.40
C GLY A 114 9.19 -6.56 -6.92
N PHE A 115 8.99 -7.55 -6.05
CA PHE A 115 9.24 -7.48 -4.61
C PHE A 115 10.32 -8.49 -4.19
N GLU A 116 10.93 -8.25 -3.02
CA GLU A 116 11.89 -9.19 -2.44
C GLU A 116 11.24 -10.56 -2.15
N PRO A 117 11.85 -11.70 -2.51
CA PRO A 117 11.24 -13.02 -2.37
C PRO A 117 10.78 -13.38 -0.94
N GLU A 118 11.55 -12.93 0.06
CA GLU A 118 11.18 -13.11 1.46
C GLU A 118 9.91 -12.33 1.82
N PHE A 119 9.79 -11.09 1.34
CA PHE A 119 8.58 -10.30 1.52
C PHE A 119 7.38 -10.93 0.82
N VAL A 120 7.55 -11.49 -0.39
CA VAL A 120 6.48 -12.20 -1.10
C VAL A 120 5.91 -13.31 -0.23
N THR A 121 6.76 -14.15 0.35
CA THR A 121 6.36 -15.25 1.23
C THR A 121 5.65 -14.72 2.49
N PHE A 122 6.22 -13.71 3.13
CA PHE A 122 5.64 -13.07 4.31
C PHE A 122 4.26 -12.48 4.03
N TYR A 123 4.11 -11.71 2.94
CA TYR A 123 2.88 -11.03 2.59
C TYR A 123 1.76 -12.01 2.24
N GLU A 124 2.07 -13.09 1.52
CA GLU A 124 1.08 -14.12 1.19
C GLU A 124 0.55 -14.80 2.46
N ALA A 125 1.43 -15.18 3.40
CA ALA A 125 1.03 -15.73 4.70
C ALA A 125 0.17 -14.72 5.52
N LEU A 126 0.60 -13.45 5.56
CA LEU A 126 -0.15 -12.38 6.25
C LEU A 126 -1.55 -12.16 5.63
N ARG A 127 -1.65 -12.19 4.30
CA ARG A 127 -2.91 -12.00 3.56
C ARG A 127 -3.86 -13.17 3.76
N ASP A 128 -3.34 -14.39 3.74
CA ASP A 128 -4.15 -15.61 3.79
C ASP A 128 -4.50 -16.03 5.22
N GLY A 129 -3.96 -15.31 6.22
CA GLY A 129 -4.28 -15.52 7.63
C GLY A 129 -3.60 -16.76 8.21
N GLU A 130 -2.49 -17.20 7.60
CA GLU A 130 -1.69 -18.35 8.02
C GLU A 130 -0.71 -18.02 9.16
N LYS A 131 -1.08 -17.07 10.04
CA LYS A 131 -0.29 -16.71 11.22
C LYS A 131 -0.29 -17.83 12.26
#